data_AF-A0A529HEM4-F1
#
_entry.id   AF-A0A529HEM4-F1
#
_cell.length_a   1.000
_cell.length_b   1.000
_cell.length_c   1.000
_cell.angle_alpha   90.00
_cell.angle_beta   90.00
_cell.angle_gamma   90.00
#
_symmetry.space_group_name_H-M   'P 1'
#
loop_
_entity.id
_entity.type
_entity.pdbx_description
1 polymer ?
#
loop_
_entity_poly.entity_id
_entity_poly.type
_entity_poly.pdbx_seq_one_letter_code
_entity_poly.pdbx_strand_id
1 'polypeptide(L)' 'MSNQIVQGILLGGYYALIACGLSFMFSVMRIINLAHGSLAVLSAFALWLFASRFHISPFLGLLIVLPPMAAIGWA' A
#
# COMPACT_ATOMS: atom_id res chain seq x y z
N MET A 1 1.79 -8.82 -41.09
CA MET A 1 3.22 -8.78 -40.71
C MET A 1 3.64 -7.40 -40.21
N SER A 2 3.62 -6.32 -41.01
CA SER A 2 4.00 -4.97 -40.55
C SER A 2 3.18 -4.45 -39.35
N ASN A 3 1.86 -4.59 -39.40
CA ASN A 3 0.97 -4.16 -38.31
C ASN A 3 1.23 -4.90 -36.98
N GLN A 4 1.60 -6.19 -37.03
CA GLN A 4 1.89 -6.99 -35.84
C GLN A 4 3.18 -6.54 -35.15
N ILE A 5 4.18 -6.14 -35.93
CA ILE A 5 5.44 -5.59 -35.41
C ILE A 5 5.17 -4.24 -34.74
N VAL A 6 4.39 -3.38 -35.37
CA VAL A 6 4.01 -2.07 -34.80
C VAL A 6 3.20 -2.23 -33.51
N GLN A 7 2.21 -3.12 -33.48
CA GLN A 7 1.46 -3.44 -32.26
C GLN A 7 2.35 -4.03 -31.16
N GLY A 8 3.30 -4.90 -31.50
CA GLY A 8 4.24 -5.47 -30.53
C GLY A 8 5.14 -4.41 -29.89
N ILE A 9 5.64 -3.45 -30.67
CA ILE A 9 6.45 -2.34 -30.15
C ILE A 9 5.62 -1.42 -29.26
N LEU A 10 4.41 -1.05 -29.70
CA LEU A 10 3.51 -0.19 -28.92
C LEU A 10 3.12 -0.83 -27.58
N LEU A 11 2.79 -2.13 -27.60
CA LEU A 11 2.45 -2.89 -26.39
C LEU A 11 3.67 -3.05 -25.46
N GLY A 12 4.85 -3.32 -26.02
CA GLY A 12 6.10 -3.37 -25.26
C GLY A 12 6.44 -2.03 -24.61
N GLY A 13 6.27 -0.93 -25.34
CA GLY A 13 6.44 0.43 -24.82
C GLY A 13 5.46 0.76 -23.70
N TYR A 14 4.20 0.33 -23.82
CA TYR A 14 3.19 0.50 -22.77
C TYR A 14 3.61 -0.20 -21.46
N TYR A 15 4.03 -1.46 -21.52
CA TYR A 15 4.50 -2.17 -20.33
C TYR A 15 5.81 -1.61 -19.76
N ALA A 16 6.73 -1.15 -20.63
CA ALA A 16 7.96 -0.49 -20.20
C ALA A 16 7.69 0.82 -19.44
N LEU A 17 6.71 1.62 -19.89
CA LEU A 17 6.29 2.85 -19.21
C LEU A 17 5.68 2.54 -17.83
N ILE A 18 4.84 1.51 -17.72
CA ILE A 18 4.27 1.07 -16.43
C ILE A 18 5.38 0.66 -15.46
N ALA A 19 6.31 -0.19 -15.91
CA ALA A 19 7.43 -0.64 -15.10
C ALA A 19 8.34 0.53 -14.65
N CYS A 20 8.62 1.47 -15.57
CA CYS A 20 9.41 2.66 -15.29
C CYS A 20 8.71 3.57 -14.25
N GLY A 21 7.39 3.77 -14.38
CA GLY A 21 6.59 4.54 -13.42
C GLY A 21 6.62 3.93 -12.01
N LEU A 22 6.45 2.61 -11.91
CA LEU A 22 6.54 1.90 -10.63
C LEU A 22 7.95 2.00 -10.02
N SER A 23 8.98 1.89 -10.86
CA SER A 23 10.38 2.06 -10.45
C SER A 23 10.65 3.49 -9.93
N PHE A 24 10.11 4.53 -10.59
CA PHE A 24 10.26 5.90 -10.10
C PHE A 24 9.54 6.18 -8.78
N MET A 25 8.33 5.61 -8.59
CA MET A 25 7.59 5.74 -7.34
C MET A 25 8.39 5.23 -6.14
N PHE A 26 9.01 4.06 -6.27
CA PHE A 26 9.75 3.46 -5.16
C PHE A 26 11.22 3.87 -5.09
N SER A 27 11.90 4.09 -6.22
CA SER A 27 13.35 4.37 -6.26
C SER A 27 13.69 5.84 -6.01
N VAL A 28 12.91 6.78 -6.52
CA VAL A 28 13.27 8.22 -6.49
C VAL A 28 12.33 9.00 -5.60
N MET A 29 11.01 8.87 -5.79
CA MET A 29 10.04 9.65 -5.03
C MET A 29 9.93 9.19 -3.58
N ARG A 30 10.25 7.91 -3.28
CA ARG A 30 10.14 7.31 -1.94
C ARG A 30 8.76 7.49 -1.31
N ILE A 31 7.72 7.70 -2.14
CA ILE A 31 6.34 7.85 -1.69
C ILE A 31 5.70 6.46 -1.71
N ILE A 32 5.32 5.99 -0.52
CA ILE A 32 4.53 4.77 -0.39
C ILE A 32 3.07 5.17 -0.61
N ASN A 33 2.51 4.76 -1.76
CA ASN A 33 1.08 4.95 -2.01
C ASN A 33 0.28 3.97 -1.13
N LEU A 34 -0.02 4.38 0.11
CA LEU A 34 -0.90 3.64 1.00
C LEU A 34 -2.33 3.81 0.50
N ALA A 35 -2.91 2.74 -0.06
CA ALA A 35 -4.29 2.72 -0.55
C ALA A 35 -5.30 3.23 0.50
N HIS A 36 -4.99 3.04 1.79
CA HIS A 36 -5.80 3.50 2.92
C HIS A 36 -4.95 4.22 3.97
N GLY A 37 -4.32 5.34 3.59
CA GLY A 37 -3.54 6.17 4.52
C GLY A 37 -4.32 6.58 5.77
N SER A 38 -5.63 6.83 5.65
CA SER A 38 -6.51 7.14 6.79
C SER A 38 -6.66 5.97 7.77
N LEU A 39 -6.80 4.74 7.27
CA LEU A 39 -6.88 3.54 8.12
C LEU A 39 -5.56 3.28 8.83
N ALA A 40 -4.42 3.55 8.19
CA ALA A 40 -3.11 3.43 8.83
C ALA A 40 -2.97 4.39 10.02
N VAL A 41 -3.41 5.65 9.86
CA VAL A 41 -3.42 6.64 10.95
C VAL A 41 -4.40 6.23 12.06
N LEU A 42 -5.61 5.77 11.70
CA LEU A 42 -6.61 5.29 12.65
C LEU A 42 -6.09 4.09 13.46
N SER A 43 -5.40 3.15 12.80
CA SER A 43 -4.78 1.98 13.45
C SER A 43 -3.70 2.40 14.46
N ALA A 44 -2.87 3.38 14.12
CA ALA A 44 -1.84 3.91 15.02
C ALA A 44 -2.47 4.60 16.26
N PHE A 45 -3.54 5.37 16.07
CA PHE A 45 -4.29 5.98 17.17
C PHE A 45 -5.00 4.95 18.05
N ALA A 46 -5.59 3.91 17.46
CA ALA A 46 -6.20 2.81 18.20
C ALA A 46 -5.15 2.08 19.06
N LEU A 47 -3.97 1.81 18.49
CA LEU A 47 -2.85 1.21 19.21
C LEU A 47 -2.39 2.07 20.39
N TRP A 48 -2.26 3.38 20.16
CA TRP A 48 -1.93 4.35 21.22
C TRP A 48 -2.98 4.36 22.32
N LEU A 49 -4.27 4.35 21.97
CA LEU A 49 -5.36 4.31 22.94
C LEU A 49 -5.30 3.05 23.81
N PHE A 50 -5.05 1.88 23.22
CA PHE A 50 -4.89 0.62 23.96
C PHE A 50 -3.67 0.65 24.89
N ALA A 51 -2.56 1.19 24.43
CA ALA A 51 -1.36 1.34 25.25
C ALA A 51 -1.58 2.33 26.41
N SER A 52 -2.24 3.46 26.18
CA SER A 52 -2.43 4.51 27.18
C SER A 52 -3.54 4.23 28.19
N ARG A 53 -4.64 3.59 27.79
CA ARG A 53 -5.81 3.36 28.67
C ARG A 53 -5.83 2.00 29.33
N PHE A 54 -5.29 0.97 28.67
CA PHE A 54 -5.36 -0.40 29.16
C PHE A 54 -3.99 -0.97 29.56
N HIS A 55 -2.91 -0.19 29.41
CA HIS A 55 -1.52 -0.63 29.66
C HIS A 55 -1.16 -1.93 28.92
N ILE A 56 -1.85 -2.20 27.81
CA ILE A 56 -1.64 -3.40 27.02
C ILE A 56 -0.33 -3.23 26.26
N SER A 57 0.51 -4.27 26.28
CA SER A 57 1.76 -4.27 25.54
C SER A 57 1.49 -3.96 24.05
N PRO A 58 2.33 -3.13 23.39
CA PRO A 58 2.11 -2.75 21.99
C PRO A 58 1.95 -3.95 21.03
N PHE A 59 2.62 -5.07 21.33
CA PHE A 59 2.48 -6.31 20.56
C PHE A 59 1.09 -6.93 20.67
N LEU A 60 0.51 -6.97 21.87
CA LEU A 60 -0.83 -7.52 22.07
C LEU A 60 -1.90 -6.56 21.53
N GLY A 61 -1.68 -5.24 21.65
CA GLY A 61 -2.53 -4.23 21.01
C GLY A 61 -2.51 -4.33 19.48
N LEU A 62 -1.35 -4.64 18.89
CA LEU A 62 -1.22 -4.84 17.44
C LEU A 62 -2.04 -6.04 16.99
N LEU A 63 -1.99 -7.14 17.74
CA LEU A 63 -2.77 -8.34 17.45
C LEU A 63 -4.28 -8.09 17.50
N ILE A 64 -4.75 -7.14 18.32
CA ILE A 64 -6.16 -6.79 18.46
C ILE A 64 -6.61 -5.78 17.39
N VAL A 65 -5.76 -4.80 17.05
CA VAL A 65 -6.10 -3.72 16.10
C VAL A 65 -5.97 -4.17 14.65
N LEU A 66 -5.04 -5.07 14.35
CA LEU A 66 -4.74 -5.50 12.98
C LEU A 66 -5.90 -6.27 12.30
N PRO A 67 -6.58 -7.25 12.95
CA PRO A 67 -7.71 -7.96 12.35
C PRO A 67 -8.90 -7.08 11.94
N PRO A 68 -9.45 -6.19 12.82
CA PRO A 68 -10.57 -5.34 12.43
C PRO A 68 -10.18 -4.32 11.36
N MET A 69 -8.96 -3.77 11.41
CA MET A 69 -8.50 -2.82 10.40
C MET A 69 -8.27 -3.47 9.04
N ALA A 70 -7.82 -4.73 9.01
CA ALA A 70 -7.74 -5.53 7.79
C ALA A 70 -9.13 -5.86 7.22
N ALA A 71 -10.10 -6.21 8.08
CA ALA A 71 -11.48 -6.46 7.64
C ALA A 71 -12.14 -5.20 7.06
N ILE A 72 -11.93 -4.04 7.69
CA ILE A 72 -12.46 -2.75 7.21
C ILE A 72 -11.79 -2.34 5.89
N GLY A 73 -10.48 -2.51 5.74
CA GLY A 73 -9.78 -2.18 4.50
C GLY A 73 -9.98 -3.17 3.35
N TRP A 74 -10.57 -4.33 3.63
CA TRP A 74 -10.96 -5.32 2.62
C TRP A 74 -12.33 -5.04 2.00
N ALA A 75 -13.22 -4.39 2.77
CA ALA A 75 -14.57 -4.01 2.36
C ALA A 75 -14.56 -2.67 1.60
#